data_AF-X1PUF1-F1
#
_entry.id   AF-X1PUF1-F1
#
_cell.length_a   1.000
_cell.length_b   1.000
_cell.length_c   1.000
_cell.angle_alpha   90.00
_cell.angle_beta   90.00
_cell.angle_gamma   90.00
#
_symmetry.space_group_name_H-M   'P 1'
#
loop_
_entity.id
_entity.type
_entity.pdbx_description
1 polymer ?
#
loop_
_entity_poly.entity_id
_entity_poly.type
_entity_poly.pdbx_seq_one_letter_code
_entity_poly.pdbx_strand_id
1 'polypeptide(L)'
;MKYEKAKQALTKLGVKFLTETELKSLCKADTYFYPYGCLHCAKARGKSDFTDILYVEFSKSPNYKKISHWAQEHGSGVGGGGECSYTIIARCRFCGHSDIFVEVE
;
A
#
# COMPACT_ATOMS: atom_id res chain seq x y z
N MET A 1 -10.47 3.22 -5.35
CA MET A 1 -11.47 3.44 -4.30
C MET A 1 -11.08 4.59 -3.37
N LYS A 2 -12.03 5.14 -2.59
CA LYS A 2 -11.74 6.10 -1.52
C LYS A 2 -10.85 5.48 -0.43
N TYR A 3 -9.91 6.26 0.10
CA TYR A 3 -8.95 5.80 1.11
C TYR A 3 -9.63 5.11 2.32
N GLU A 4 -10.69 5.70 2.88
CA GLU A 4 -11.38 5.11 4.04
C GLU A 4 -11.97 3.74 3.72
N LYS A 5 -12.48 3.54 2.50
CA LYS A 5 -13.00 2.25 2.05
C LYS A 5 -11.88 1.20 1.93
N ALA A 6 -10.72 1.61 1.41
CA ALA A 6 -9.54 0.73 1.35
C ALA A 6 -9.10 0.30 2.75
N LYS A 7 -8.93 1.26 3.65
CA LYS A 7 -8.54 1.02 5.03
C LYS A 7 -9.54 0.12 5.76
N GLN A 8 -10.83 0.36 5.59
CA GLN A 8 -11.88 -0.46 6.20
C GLN A 8 -11.89 -1.90 5.66
N ALA A 9 -11.74 -2.09 4.33
CA ALA A 9 -11.69 -3.41 3.72
C ALA A 9 -10.51 -4.24 4.27
N LEU A 10 -9.33 -3.64 4.33
CA LEU A 10 -8.13 -4.26 4.90
C LEU A 10 -8.27 -4.54 6.40
N THR A 11 -8.86 -3.62 7.17
CA THR A 11 -9.12 -3.83 8.60
C THR A 11 -10.00 -5.06 8.84
N LYS A 12 -11.04 -5.28 8.02
CA LYS A 12 -11.90 -6.48 8.10
C LYS A 12 -11.16 -7.78 7.79
N LEU A 13 -10.02 -7.72 7.09
CA LEU A 13 -9.14 -8.85 6.85
C LEU A 13 -8.14 -9.09 7.99
N GLY A 14 -8.22 -8.30 9.08
CA GLY A 14 -7.38 -8.46 10.27
C GLY A 14 -5.93 -8.05 10.05
N VAL A 15 -5.67 -7.11 9.13
CA VAL A 15 -4.30 -6.67 8.84
C VAL A 15 -3.79 -5.71 9.91
N LYS A 16 -2.46 -5.65 10.03
CA LYS A 16 -1.77 -4.58 10.75
C LYS A 16 -1.30 -3.54 9.75
N PHE A 17 -1.59 -2.27 10.03
CA PHE A 17 -1.01 -1.15 9.28
C PHE A 17 0.33 -0.77 9.88
N LEU A 18 1.30 -0.55 9.01
CA LEU A 18 2.67 -0.18 9.34
C LEU A 18 2.98 1.18 8.73
N THR A 19 3.81 1.94 9.42
CA THR A 19 4.57 3.05 8.84
C THR A 19 5.68 2.52 7.94
N GLU A 20 6.25 3.40 7.12
CA GLU A 20 7.39 3.06 6.26
C GLU A 20 8.59 2.55 7.05
N THR A 21 8.92 3.21 8.17
CA THR A 21 10.03 2.82 9.05
C THR A 21 9.82 1.43 9.65
N GLU A 22 8.59 1.12 10.08
CA GLU A 22 8.24 -0.20 10.60
C GLU A 22 8.35 -1.27 9.50
N LEU A 23 7.91 -0.98 8.28
CA LEU A 23 8.04 -1.92 7.17
C LEU A 23 9.51 -2.17 6.81
N LYS A 24 10.32 -1.12 6.66
CA LYS A 24 11.76 -1.23 6.38
C LYS A 24 12.46 -2.11 7.42
N SER A 25 12.16 -1.88 8.70
CA SER A 25 12.69 -2.68 9.80
C SER A 25 12.22 -4.14 9.76
N LEU A 26 10.94 -4.38 9.47
CA LEU A 26 10.34 -5.72 9.41
C LEU A 26 10.88 -6.54 8.23
N CYS A 27 10.91 -5.95 7.03
CA CYS A 27 11.31 -6.62 5.81
C CYS A 27 12.83 -6.69 5.62
N LYS A 28 13.63 -5.94 6.39
CA LYS A 28 15.08 -5.80 6.20
C LYS A 28 15.46 -5.47 4.75
N ALA A 29 14.66 -4.63 4.10
CA ALA A 29 14.80 -4.31 2.69
C ALA A 29 15.52 -2.97 2.51
N ASP A 30 16.54 -2.95 1.65
CA ASP A 30 17.28 -1.74 1.29
C ASP A 30 16.47 -0.84 0.33
N THR A 31 15.55 -1.44 -0.43
CA THR A 31 14.63 -0.75 -1.35
C THR A 31 13.19 -1.15 -1.06
N TYR A 32 12.25 -0.22 -1.27
CA TYR A 32 10.82 -0.43 -1.06
C TYR A 32 10.03 0.41 -2.05
N PHE A 33 8.78 0.03 -2.24
CA PHE A 33 7.87 0.75 -3.09
C PHE A 33 7.24 1.94 -2.34
N TYR A 34 6.96 3.01 -3.06
CA TYR A 34 6.25 4.17 -2.54
C TYR A 34 5.15 4.63 -3.52
N PRO A 35 4.12 5.35 -3.04
CA PRO A 35 3.06 5.84 -3.92
C PRO A 35 3.58 6.99 -4.80
N TYR A 36 3.48 6.87 -6.12
CA TYR A 36 3.95 7.86 -7.08
C TYR A 36 2.80 8.50 -7.86
N GLY A 37 1.93 7.70 -8.47
CA GLY A 37 0.82 8.17 -9.30
C GLY A 37 -0.55 7.87 -8.69
N CYS A 38 -1.57 8.65 -9.05
CA CYS A 38 -2.95 8.33 -8.70
C CYS A 38 -3.72 7.88 -9.94
N LEU A 39 -4.08 6.60 -10.01
CA LEU A 39 -4.78 6.00 -11.15
C LEU A 39 -6.23 6.49 -11.28
N HIS A 40 -6.82 7.08 -10.23
CA HIS A 40 -8.17 7.63 -10.29
C HIS A 40 -8.22 9.02 -10.96
N CYS A 41 -7.30 9.94 -10.60
CA CYS A 41 -7.37 11.34 -11.05
C CYS A 41 -6.18 11.79 -11.89
N ALA A 42 -5.11 10.99 -11.98
CA ALA A 42 -3.87 11.26 -12.69
C ALA A 42 -3.13 12.56 -12.31
N LYS A 43 -3.50 13.21 -11.20
CA LYS A 43 -2.90 14.48 -10.75
C LYS A 43 -1.62 14.32 -9.92
N ALA A 44 -1.51 13.23 -9.15
CA ALA A 44 -0.32 12.96 -8.34
C ALA A 44 0.86 12.48 -9.20
N ARG A 45 2.06 13.01 -8.93
CA ARG A 45 3.31 12.72 -9.66
C ARG A 45 4.50 12.50 -8.72
N GLY A 46 4.25 12.06 -7.50
CA GLY A 46 5.29 11.73 -6.54
C GLY A 46 4.75 11.47 -5.14
N LYS A 47 5.62 10.96 -4.26
CA LYS A 47 5.31 10.62 -2.86
C LYS A 47 4.70 11.77 -2.07
N SER A 48 5.18 12.99 -2.33
CA SER A 48 4.70 14.22 -1.67
C SER A 48 3.25 14.56 -2.00
N ASP A 49 2.66 14.00 -3.06
CA ASP A 49 1.25 14.20 -3.42
C ASP A 49 0.28 13.26 -2.69
N PHE A 50 0.80 12.46 -1.77
CA PHE A 50 0.03 11.56 -0.92
C PHE A 50 0.11 11.95 0.55
N THR A 51 -0.91 11.53 1.30
CA THR A 51 -0.98 11.61 2.77
C THR A 51 -1.42 10.26 3.32
N ASP A 52 -1.31 10.07 4.64
CA ASP A 52 -1.76 8.86 5.33
C ASP A 52 -1.25 7.56 4.71
N ILE A 53 0.03 7.57 4.27
CA ILE A 53 0.69 6.42 3.65
C ILE A 53 0.83 5.33 4.70
N LEU A 54 0.21 4.19 4.46
CA LEU A 54 0.28 3.00 5.30
C LEU A 54 0.69 1.80 4.46
N TYR A 55 1.45 0.93 5.08
CA TYR A 55 1.89 -0.33 4.52
C TYR A 55 1.16 -1.48 5.21
N VAL A 56 0.91 -2.55 4.47
CA VAL A 56 0.29 -3.77 4.98
C VAL A 56 1.16 -4.93 4.57
N GLU A 57 1.88 -5.49 5.53
CA GLU A 57 2.64 -6.73 5.36
C GLU A 57 1.70 -7.92 5.61
N PHE A 58 1.78 -8.93 4.75
CA PHE A 58 0.85 -10.05 4.78
C PHE A 58 1.47 -11.43 4.52
N SER A 59 2.80 -11.57 4.43
CA SER A 59 3.47 -12.87 4.20
C SER A 59 3.05 -13.95 5.17
N LYS A 60 2.85 -13.60 6.45
CA LYS A 60 2.46 -14.54 7.52
C LYS A 60 0.99 -14.44 7.93
N SER A 61 0.18 -13.72 7.16
CA SER A 61 -1.23 -13.53 7.49
C SER A 61 -2.04 -14.80 7.21
N PRO A 62 -2.96 -15.22 8.12
CA PRO A 62 -3.91 -16.30 7.82
C PRO A 62 -4.85 -15.94 6.66
N ASN A 63 -4.98 -14.65 6.33
CA ASN A 63 -5.77 -14.14 5.20
C ASN A 63 -4.91 -13.79 3.97
N TYR A 64 -3.68 -14.32 3.87
CA TYR A 64 -2.73 -14.04 2.77
C TYR A 64 -3.41 -13.96 1.39
N LYS A 65 -4.16 -15.01 1.00
CA LYS A 65 -4.80 -15.08 -0.33
C LYS A 65 -5.78 -13.93 -0.57
N LYS A 66 -6.58 -13.57 0.44
CA LYS A 66 -7.57 -12.48 0.34
C LYS A 66 -6.89 -11.12 0.25
N ILE A 67 -5.84 -10.90 1.04
CA ILE A 67 -5.09 -9.63 1.05
C ILE A 67 -4.30 -9.48 -0.26
N SER A 68 -3.63 -10.53 -0.70
CA SER A 68 -2.90 -10.57 -1.97
C SER A 68 -3.82 -10.29 -3.16
N HIS A 69 -4.99 -10.92 -3.20
CA HIS A 69 -6.00 -10.66 -4.23
C HIS A 69 -6.51 -9.21 -4.18
N TRP A 70 -6.86 -8.70 -2.99
CA TRP A 70 -7.27 -7.31 -2.80
C TRP A 70 -6.19 -6.32 -3.30
N ALA A 71 -4.91 -6.60 -3.02
CA ALA A 71 -3.79 -5.75 -3.43
C ALA A 71 -3.63 -5.71 -4.97
N GLN A 72 -3.82 -6.86 -5.63
CA GLN A 72 -3.78 -6.97 -7.10
C GLN A 72 -4.94 -6.21 -7.76
N GLU A 73 -6.17 -6.38 -7.26
CA GLU A 73 -7.36 -5.73 -7.84
C GLU A 73 -7.35 -4.21 -7.68
N HIS A 74 -6.68 -3.70 -6.64
CA HIS A 74 -6.75 -2.28 -6.28
C HIS A 74 -5.42 -1.53 -6.43
N GLY A 75 -4.49 -2.10 -7.21
CA GLY A 75 -3.30 -1.39 -7.70
C GLY A 75 -2.35 -0.91 -6.59
N SER A 76 -2.42 -1.49 -5.40
CA SER A 76 -1.74 -0.95 -4.21
C SER A 76 -0.25 -1.30 -4.14
N GLY A 77 0.34 -1.76 -5.26
CA GLY A 77 1.69 -2.29 -5.33
C GLY A 77 1.83 -3.59 -4.55
N VAL A 78 2.52 -4.58 -5.12
CA VAL A 78 3.00 -5.73 -4.37
C VAL A 78 4.51 -5.62 -4.36
N GLY A 79 5.07 -5.25 -3.20
CA GLY A 79 6.50 -5.28 -3.00
C GLY A 79 6.93 -6.68 -2.61
N GLY A 80 7.80 -7.29 -3.41
CA GLY A 80 8.42 -8.59 -3.14
C GLY A 80 9.93 -8.42 -2.99
N GLY A 81 10.38 -8.13 -1.76
CA GLY A 81 11.79 -8.18 -1.38
C GLY A 81 12.04 -9.42 -0.53
N GLY A 82 12.36 -10.56 -1.16
CA GLY A 82 12.60 -11.83 -0.45
C GLY A 82 11.36 -12.39 0.24
N GLU A 83 11.40 -12.53 1.58
CA GLU A 83 10.34 -13.13 2.42
C GLU A 83 9.19 -12.16 2.78
N CYS A 84 9.27 -10.89 2.38
CA CYS A 84 8.30 -9.87 2.76
C CYS A 84 7.35 -9.53 1.60
N SER A 85 6.06 -9.79 1.78
CA SER A 85 4.98 -9.46 0.87
C SER A 85 4.16 -8.36 1.51
N TYR A 86 4.11 -7.20 0.87
CA TYR A 86 3.34 -6.08 1.38
C TYR A 86 2.65 -5.30 0.26
N THR A 87 1.66 -4.50 0.67
CA THR A 87 0.95 -3.55 -0.17
C THR A 87 0.85 -2.19 0.50
N ILE A 88 0.50 -1.17 -0.26
CA ILE A 88 0.51 0.23 0.16
C ILE A 88 -0.87 0.83 -0.04
N ILE A 89 -1.40 1.50 0.98
CA ILE A 89 -2.53 2.41 0.81
C ILE A 89 -2.08 3.82 1.11
N ALA A 90 -2.53 4.77 0.30
CA ALA A 90 -2.17 6.16 0.46
C ALA A 90 -3.30 7.05 -0.04
N ARG A 91 -3.54 8.17 0.64
CA ARG A 91 -4.57 9.12 0.25
C ARG A 91 -3.99 10.10 -0.76
N CYS A 92 -4.48 10.09 -1.99
CA CYS A 92 -4.17 11.15 -2.96
C CYS A 92 -4.69 12.50 -2.45
N ARG A 93 -3.81 13.51 -2.33
CA ARG A 93 -4.17 14.86 -1.88
C ARG A 93 -5.24 15.54 -2.75
N PHE A 94 -5.31 15.20 -4.03
CA PHE A 94 -6.19 15.86 -4.98
C PHE A 94 -7.62 15.31 -5.01
N CYS A 95 -7.82 14.01 -4.73
CA CYS A 95 -9.14 13.39 -4.88
C CYS A 95 -9.54 12.44 -3.73
N GLY A 96 -8.64 12.21 -2.76
CA GLY A 96 -8.88 11.34 -1.61
C GLY A 96 -8.98 9.85 -1.92
N HIS A 97 -8.63 9.43 -3.14
CA HIS A 97 -8.61 8.03 -3.54
C HIS A 97 -7.25 7.37 -3.24
N SER A 98 -7.27 6.04 -3.16
CA SER A 98 -6.10 5.19 -2.90
C SER A 98 -5.78 4.25 -4.06
N ASP A 99 -6.27 4.56 -5.27
CA ASP A 99 -5.84 3.90 -6.50
C ASP A 99 -4.46 4.46 -6.85
N ILE A 100 -3.42 3.81 -6.34
CA ILE A 100 -2.04 4.28 -6.48
C ILE A 100 -1.34 3.57 -7.63
N PHE A 101 -0.35 4.23 -8.18
CA PHE A 101 0.71 3.63 -8.96
C PHE A 101 1.97 3.73 -8.11
N VAL A 102 2.73 2.64 -8.00
CA VAL A 102 3.91 2.57 -7.14
C VAL A 102 5.20 2.63 -7.96
N GLU A 103 6.22 3.25 -7.39
CA GLU A 103 7.60 3.31 -7.91
C GLU A 103 8.57 2.77 -6.85
N VAL A 104 9.78 2.39 -7.27
CA VAL A 104 10.85 1.96 -6.36
C VAL A 104 11.64 3.19 -5.91
N GLU A 105 11.92 3.32 -4.61
CA GLU A 105 12.90 4.30 -4.09
C GLU A 105 14.34 3.85 -4.37
#